data_AF-A0A1H6R3C9-F1
#
_entry.id   AF-A0A1H6R3C9-F1
#
_cell.length_a   1.000
_cell.length_b   1.000
_cell.length_c   1.000
_cell.angle_alpha   90.00
_cell.angle_beta   90.00
_cell.angle_gamma   90.00
#
_symmetry.space_group_name_H-M   'P 1'
#
loop_
_entity.id
_entity.type
_entity.pdbx_description
1 polymer ?
#
loop_
_entity_poly.entity_id
_entity_poly.type
_entity_poly.pdbx_seq_one_letter_code
_entity_poly.pdbx_strand_id
1 'polypeptide(L)'
;MRLFVSVDLPLSLADTVETVQDEFSEAEGLRFVDPKQAHFTLKFLGDINPERRDKIKTALHEAVDEASVDPFNCTIGGLGVFP
;
A
#
# COMPACT_ATOMS: atom_id res chain seq x y z
N MET A 1 -0.44 5.97 -18.05
CA MET A 1 0.22 5.29 -16.92
C MET A 1 -0.83 5.06 -15.85
N ARG A 2 -0.79 3.95 -15.12
CA ARG A 2 -1.74 3.69 -14.03
C ARG A 2 -1.11 4.08 -12.69
N LEU A 3 -1.79 4.93 -11.92
CA LEU A 3 -1.30 5.38 -10.61
C LEU A 3 -2.27 5.02 -9.47
N PHE A 4 -1.70 4.95 -8.27
CA PHE A 4 -2.38 4.89 -7.00
C PHE A 4 -1.53 5.62 -5.95
N VAL A 5 -2.14 5.91 -4.80
CA VAL A 5 -1.50 6.52 -3.63
C VAL A 5 -1.46 5.46 -2.54
N SER A 6 -0.31 5.27 -1.91
CA SER A 6 -0.12 4.30 -0.84
C SER A 6 0.67 4.85 0.34
N VAL A 7 0.55 4.16 1.47
CA VAL A 7 1.52 4.20 2.56
C VAL A 7 2.31 2.91 2.51
N ASP A 8 3.62 3.02 2.38
CA ASP A 8 4.49 1.86 2.30
C ASP A 8 4.61 1.19 3.66
N LEU A 9 4.67 -0.15 3.67
CA LEU A 9 4.96 -0.89 4.87
C LEU A 9 6.47 -0.76 5.18
N PRO A 10 6.87 -0.53 6.45
CA PRO A 10 8.27 -0.57 6.83
C PRO A 10 8.94 -1.89 6.40
N LEU A 11 10.14 -1.82 5.82
CA LEU A 11 10.87 -3.02 5.36
C LEU A 11 11.12 -4.04 6.50
N SER A 12 11.12 -3.59 7.75
CA SER A 12 11.23 -4.47 8.93
C SER A 12 10.04 -5.42 9.10
N LEU A 13 8.92 -5.20 8.40
CA LEU A 13 7.75 -6.07 8.42
C LEU A 13 7.67 -7.00 7.21
N ALA A 14 8.62 -6.92 6.26
CA ALA A 14 8.64 -7.81 5.10
C ALA A 14 8.70 -9.29 5.53
N ASP A 15 9.60 -9.64 6.46
CA ASP A 15 9.73 -11.01 6.98
C ASP A 15 8.45 -11.48 7.70
N THR A 16 7.72 -10.57 8.34
CA THR A 16 6.43 -10.88 8.98
C THR A 16 5.36 -11.17 7.92
N VAL A 17 5.32 -10.40 6.84
CA VAL A 17 4.41 -10.65 5.71
C VAL A 17 4.75 -11.99 5.05
N GLU A 18 6.02 -12.28 4.82
CA GLU A 18 6.48 -13.57 4.27
C GLU A 18 6.05 -14.75 5.16
N THR A 19 6.29 -14.65 6.47
CA THR A 19 5.86 -15.67 7.45
C THR A 19 4.36 -15.97 7.36
N VAL A 20 3.53 -14.92 7.23
CA VAL A 20 2.07 -15.09 7.08
C VAL A 20 1.71 -15.73 5.73
N GLN A 21 2.38 -15.34 4.65
CA GLN A 21 2.15 -15.92 3.33
C GLN A 21 2.53 -17.42 3.29
N ASP A 22 3.59 -17.82 3.99
CA ASP A 22 4.05 -19.21 4.08
C ASP A 22 3.01 -20.15 4.69
N GLU A 23 2.16 -19.67 5.61
CA GLU A 23 1.04 -20.44 6.16
C GLU A 23 0.02 -20.87 5.08
N PHE A 24 0.03 -20.19 3.92
CA PHE A 24 -0.85 -20.46 2.79
C PHE A 24 -0.08 -20.97 1.55
N SER A 25 1.20 -21.33 1.70
CA SER A 25 2.06 -21.73 0.58
C SER A 25 1.55 -22.95 -0.20
N GLU A 26 0.83 -23.86 0.47
CA GLU A 26 0.21 -25.05 -0.15
C GLU A 26 -1.19 -24.79 -0.74
N ALA A 27 -1.75 -23.59 -0.56
CA ALA A 27 -3.09 -23.28 -1.04
C ALA A 27 -3.10 -23.02 -2.56
N GLU A 28 -3.93 -23.77 -3.29
CA GLU A 28 -4.08 -23.59 -4.73
C GLU A 28 -4.80 -22.27 -5.07
N GLY A 29 -4.37 -21.63 -6.16
CA GLY A 29 -5.02 -20.43 -6.69
C GLY A 29 -4.63 -19.11 -6.04
N LEU A 30 -3.70 -19.12 -5.08
CA LEU A 30 -3.14 -17.89 -4.51
C LEU A 30 -1.95 -17.38 -5.32
N ARG A 31 -1.89 -16.06 -5.51
CA ARG A 31 -0.70 -15.37 -6.01
C ARG A 31 -0.29 -14.31 -5.00
N PHE A 32 0.79 -14.57 -4.29
CA PHE A 32 1.32 -13.64 -3.29
C PHE A 32 1.97 -12.42 -3.93
N VAL A 33 1.88 -11.29 -3.22
CA VAL A 33 2.65 -10.09 -3.51
C VAL A 33 4.06 -10.24 -2.94
N ASP A 34 5.05 -9.60 -3.55
CA ASP A 34 6.38 -9.47 -2.94
C ASP A 34 6.22 -8.79 -1.56
N PRO A 35 6.68 -9.41 -0.46
CA PRO A 35 6.59 -8.83 0.88
C PRO A 35 7.18 -7.42 0.97
N LYS A 36 8.20 -7.10 0.18
CA LYS A 36 8.83 -5.76 0.14
C LYS A 36 8.00 -4.73 -0.64
N GLN A 37 7.01 -5.19 -1.40
CA GLN A 37 6.05 -4.34 -2.12
C GLN A 37 4.70 -4.23 -1.40
N ALA A 38 4.55 -4.87 -0.23
CA ALA A 38 3.34 -4.75 0.58
C ALA A 38 3.15 -3.29 1.01
N HIS A 39 1.93 -2.78 0.83
CA HIS A 39 1.58 -1.40 1.09
C HIS A 39 0.09 -1.27 1.41
N PHE A 40 -0.29 -0.17 2.06
CA PHE A 40 -1.68 0.21 2.24
C PHE A 40 -2.09 1.15 1.12
N THR A 41 -2.94 0.69 0.20
CA THR A 41 -3.50 1.59 -0.82
C THR A 41 -4.50 2.56 -0.18
N LEU A 42 -4.27 3.86 -0.36
CA LEU A 42 -5.20 4.91 0.07
C LEU A 42 -6.20 5.27 -1.03
N LYS A 43 -5.73 5.35 -2.29
CA LYS A 43 -6.58 5.75 -3.42
C LYS A 43 -6.04 5.23 -4.75
N PHE A 44 -6.89 4.54 -5.49
CA PHE A 44 -6.64 4.26 -6.91
C PHE A 44 -6.95 5.50 -7.75
N LEU A 45 -6.00 5.95 -8.57
CA LEU A 45 -6.19 7.05 -9.52
C LEU A 45 -6.51 6.56 -10.94
N GLY A 46 -6.29 5.27 -11.20
CA GLY A 46 -6.53 4.66 -12.50
C GLY A 46 -5.54 5.15 -13.54
N ASP A 47 -5.96 5.15 -14.80
CA ASP A 47 -5.15 5.62 -15.92
C ASP A 47 -5.12 7.15 -16.01
N ILE A 48 -3.91 7.69 -16.02
CA ILE A 48 -3.68 9.13 -16.14
C ILE A 48 -2.74 9.47 -17.31
N ASN A 49 -2.88 10.69 -17.82
CA ASN A 49 -1.88 11.31 -18.70
C ASN A 49 -0.56 11.49 -17.90
N PRO A 50 0.58 10.97 -18.38
CA PRO A 50 1.91 11.15 -17.77
C PRO A 50 2.25 12.59 -17.37
N GLU A 51 1.83 13.57 -18.15
CA GLU A 51 2.08 15.00 -17.90
C GLU A 51 1.44 15.51 -16.61
N ARG A 52 0.42 14.80 -16.09
CA ARG A 52 -0.26 15.15 -14.83
C ARG A 52 0.47 14.68 -13.59
N ARG A 53 1.51 13.83 -13.72
CA ARG A 53 2.19 13.19 -12.59
C ARG A 53 2.69 14.21 -11.58
N ASP A 54 3.41 15.23 -12.03
CA ASP A 54 4.06 16.18 -11.12
C ASP A 54 3.02 17.09 -10.43
N LYS A 55 1.94 17.45 -11.14
CA LYS A 55 0.79 18.15 -10.56
C LYS A 55 0.07 17.31 -9.48
N ILE A 56 -0.07 16.00 -9.71
CA ILE A 56 -0.66 15.08 -8.72
C ILE A 56 0.25 15.01 -7.48
N LYS A 57 1.58 14.94 -7.68
CA LYS A 57 2.54 14.93 -6.57
C LYS A 57 2.41 16.19 -5.72
N THR A 58 2.36 17.38 -6.32
CA THR A 58 2.17 18.64 -5.58
C THR A 58 0.85 18.64 -4.80
N ALA A 59 -0.26 18.27 -5.45
CA ALA A 59 -1.56 18.25 -4.79
C ALA A 59 -1.62 17.24 -3.63
N LEU A 60 -0.86 16.14 -3.70
CA LEU A 60 -0.76 15.18 -2.59
C LEU A 60 0.02 15.75 -1.40
N HIS A 61 1.11 16.49 -1.66
CA HIS A 61 1.85 17.17 -0.58
C HIS A 61 0.96 18.21 0.13
N GLU A 62 0.28 19.07 -0.64
CA GLU A 62 -0.66 20.06 -0.10
C GLU A 62 -1.78 19.40 0.72
N ALA A 63 -2.37 18.32 0.19
CA ALA A 63 -3.43 17.60 0.90
C ALA A 63 -2.96 16.96 2.22
N VAL A 64 -1.72 16.48 2.28
CA VAL A 64 -1.14 15.93 3.52
C VAL A 64 -0.86 17.04 4.52
N ASP A 65 -0.30 18.17 4.07
CA ASP A 65 -0.01 19.33 4.93
C ASP A 65 -1.31 19.93 5.51
N GLU A 66 -2.39 19.96 4.73
CA GLU A 66 -3.70 20.47 5.16
C GLU A 66 -4.52 19.48 6.00
N ALA A 67 -4.24 18.17 5.89
CA ALA A 67 -5.04 17.13 6.55
C ALA A 67 -5.08 17.25 8.08
N SER A 68 -4.15 18.01 8.69
CA SER A 68 -4.04 18.16 10.14
C SER A 68 -3.94 16.80 10.86
N VAL A 69 -3.24 15.84 10.23
CA VAL A 69 -2.97 14.51 10.78
C VAL A 69 -1.48 14.40 11.08
N ASP A 70 -1.14 14.29 12.35
CA ASP A 70 0.23 14.01 12.78
C ASP A 70 0.61 12.56 12.48
N PRO A 71 1.91 12.26 12.26
CA PRO A 71 2.39 10.88 12.18
C PRO A 71 1.97 10.08 13.41
N PHE A 72 1.48 8.85 13.17
CA PHE A 72 0.97 7.98 14.22
C PHE A 72 1.51 6.57 14.09
N ASN A 73 1.57 5.87 15.23
CA ASN A 73 1.83 4.45 15.26
C ASN A 73 0.53 3.68 15.00
N CYS A 74 0.61 2.61 14.23
CA CYS A 74 -0.48 1.67 14.03
C CYS A 74 -0.04 0.25 14.40
N THR A 75 -1.01 -0.60 14.73
CA THR A 75 -0.81 -2.03 14.90
C THR A 75 -1.48 -2.75 13.75
N ILE A 76 -0.76 -3.67 13.12
CA ILE A 76 -1.26 -4.50 12.04
C ILE A 76 -1.56 -5.87 12.65
N GLY A 77 -2.77 -6.38 12.38
CA GLY A 77 -3.17 -7.68 12.89
C GLY A 77 -4.49 -8.14 12.31
N GLY A 78 -4.72 -9.45 12.43
CA GLY A 78 -5.86 -10.13 11.82
C GLY A 78 -5.64 -10.42 10.34
N LEU A 79 -6.34 -11.45 9.86
CA LEU A 79 -6.44 -11.79 8.45
C LEU A 79 -7.89 -11.62 8.02
N GLY A 80 -8.09 -11.19 6.78
CA GLY A 80 -9.40 -10.99 6.18
C GLY A 80 -9.43 -11.55 4.77
N VAL A 81 -10.64 -11.83 4.28
CA VAL A 81 -10.91 -12.22 2.90
C VAL A 81 -11.94 -11.25 2.31
N PHE A 82 -11.95 -11.09 1.00
CA PHE A 82 -12.90 -10.28 0.24
C PHE A 82 -13.55 -11.18 -0.84
N PRO A 83 -14.87 -11.09 -1.14
CA PRO A 83 -15.76 -9.92 -1.01
C PRO A 83 -16.05 -9.43 0.40
#